data_AF-A0A8S0Y9G0-F1
#
_entry.id   AF-A0A8S0Y9G0-F1
#
_cell.length_a   1.000
_cell.length_b   1.000
_cell.length_c   1.000
_cell.angle_alpha   90.00
_cell.angle_beta   90.00
_cell.angle_gamma   90.00
#
_symmetry.space_group_name_H-M   'P 1'
#
loop_
_entity.id
_entity.type
_entity.pdbx_description
1 polymer ?
#
loop_
_entity_poly.entity_id
_entity_poly.type
_entity_poly.pdbx_seq_one_letter_code
_entity_poly.pdbx_strand_id
1 'polypeptide(L)'
;MADQPFQLDGQQLAKICKRTLPGRNDDTLLSRLQSLNPDYPVRVAKTGEEWYRLGGIVDMAGNRIANDLIEWTERTYIECGKNLQTLIDHAREQKLIATRQTGNTLHFVIQTGCKAEQFIQIDIDKTREMSDRLLVGEHNPPEDLEEFIDPLIPESMETFCIGAARYSYRRKTDVAIFMDEINKYHLEEHPVQRFIDDWNRSSALQKAVLSDDWIVRPFRHTGRFGEQQINIEIINTQQKNMPQMGNLNGKKGVSLHNLLSRFDRQAGYPFAWFFYMVKGKLVTSHSGVAVFKDVSGDFSYLPERDIAVLKDWVNSPYSV
;
A
#
# COMPACT_ATOMS: atom_id res chain seq x y z
N MET A 1 -4.93 -34.50 -5.26
CA MET A 1 -6.19 -33.78 -5.50
C MET A 1 -5.94 -32.90 -6.71
N ALA A 2 -6.76 -33.04 -7.75
CA ALA A 2 -6.48 -32.48 -9.07
C ALA A 2 -6.24 -30.97 -9.05
N ASP A 3 -5.15 -30.56 -9.71
CA ASP A 3 -4.70 -29.20 -9.98
C ASP A 3 -5.73 -28.41 -10.79
N GLN A 4 -6.70 -27.78 -10.11
CA GLN A 4 -7.32 -26.60 -10.71
C GLN A 4 -6.49 -25.38 -10.32
N PRO A 5 -5.92 -24.64 -11.28
CA PRO A 5 -5.21 -23.41 -10.98
C PRO A 5 -6.18 -22.48 -10.26
N PHE A 6 -5.72 -21.84 -9.19
CA PHE A 6 -6.50 -20.83 -8.48
C PHE A 6 -7.01 -19.78 -9.49
N GLN A 7 -8.32 -19.71 -9.67
CA GLN A 7 -8.95 -18.73 -10.55
C GLN A 7 -9.70 -17.70 -9.72
N LEU A 8 -9.43 -16.45 -10.02
CA LEU A 8 -10.12 -15.32 -9.43
C LEU A 8 -10.29 -14.24 -10.48
N ASP A 9 -11.54 -13.99 -10.84
CA ASP A 9 -11.93 -13.05 -11.88
C ASP A 9 -12.12 -11.63 -11.33
N GLY A 10 -11.60 -10.65 -12.06
CA GLY A 10 -11.69 -9.23 -11.71
C GLY A 10 -13.13 -8.71 -11.76
N GLN A 11 -13.97 -9.20 -12.68
CA GLN A 11 -15.37 -8.76 -12.75
C GLN A 11 -16.17 -9.28 -11.55
N GLN A 12 -15.90 -10.52 -11.13
CA GLN A 12 -16.47 -11.08 -9.91
C GLN A 12 -16.07 -10.28 -8.66
N LEU A 13 -14.79 -9.89 -8.53
CA LEU A 13 -14.31 -9.03 -7.45
C LEU A 13 -15.01 -7.66 -7.44
N ALA A 14 -15.12 -7.02 -8.61
CA ALA A 14 -15.83 -5.75 -8.75
C ALA A 14 -17.31 -5.87 -8.34
N LYS A 15 -17.96 -6.97 -8.71
CA LYS A 15 -19.36 -7.26 -8.35
C LYS A 15 -19.54 -7.49 -6.85
N ILE A 16 -18.60 -8.16 -6.19
CA ILE A 16 -18.61 -8.29 -4.72
C ILE A 16 -18.45 -6.94 -4.06
N CYS A 17 -17.48 -6.13 -4.48
CA CYS A 17 -17.24 -4.79 -3.93
C CYS A 17 -18.50 -3.93 -4.04
N LYS A 18 -19.14 -3.91 -5.22
CA LYS A 18 -20.36 -3.12 -5.48
C LYS A 18 -21.56 -3.57 -4.64
N ARG A 19 -21.67 -4.87 -4.31
CA ARG A 19 -22.81 -5.45 -3.57
C ARG A 19 -22.58 -5.52 -2.05
N THR A 20 -21.38 -5.19 -1.58
CA THR A 20 -21.03 -5.25 -0.17
C THR A 20 -21.03 -3.85 0.38
N LEU A 21 -21.90 -3.58 1.35
CA LEU A 21 -21.89 -2.32 2.08
C LEU A 21 -20.75 -2.35 3.12
N PRO A 22 -19.86 -1.35 3.14
CA PRO A 22 -18.82 -1.27 4.16
C PRO A 22 -19.42 -1.06 5.55
N GLY A 23 -19.04 -1.94 6.48
CA GLY A 23 -19.34 -1.80 7.89
C GLY A 23 -18.26 -1.02 8.66
N ARG A 24 -18.34 -1.07 9.99
CA ARG A 24 -17.29 -0.58 10.90
C ARG A 24 -15.96 -1.31 10.63
N ASN A 25 -16.04 -2.62 10.44
CA ASN A 25 -14.94 -3.49 10.02
C ASN A 25 -15.21 -4.03 8.61
N ASP A 26 -14.20 -4.66 8.01
CA ASP A 26 -14.26 -5.21 6.66
C ASP A 26 -14.55 -6.73 6.63
N ASP A 27 -15.03 -7.28 7.76
CA ASP A 27 -15.28 -8.72 7.95
C ASP A 27 -16.28 -9.29 6.93
N THR A 28 -17.35 -8.54 6.61
CA THR A 28 -18.34 -8.99 5.61
C THR A 28 -17.73 -9.08 4.21
N LEU A 29 -16.86 -8.14 3.84
CA LEU A 29 -16.15 -8.19 2.56
C LEU A 29 -15.18 -9.37 2.56
N LEU A 30 -14.41 -9.54 3.65
CA LEU A 30 -13.47 -10.64 3.82
C LEU A 30 -14.17 -12.01 3.69
N SER A 31 -15.29 -12.22 4.38
CA SER A 31 -16.05 -13.48 4.27
C SER A 31 -16.58 -13.74 2.86
N ARG A 32 -17.02 -12.69 2.13
CA ARG A 32 -17.45 -12.83 0.73
C ARG A 32 -16.28 -13.18 -0.18
N LEU A 33 -15.12 -12.57 0.01
CA LEU A 33 -13.91 -12.92 -0.74
C LEU A 33 -13.47 -14.37 -0.42
N GLN A 34 -13.48 -14.77 0.85
CA GLN A 34 -13.17 -16.14 1.28
C GLN A 34 -14.13 -17.18 0.67
N SER A 35 -15.41 -16.83 0.51
CA SER A 35 -16.40 -17.74 -0.09
C SER A 35 -16.17 -18.03 -1.58
N LEU A 36 -15.37 -17.22 -2.28
CA LEU A 36 -15.05 -17.46 -3.67
C LEU A 36 -14.18 -18.69 -3.85
N ASN A 37 -13.17 -18.84 -2.98
CA ASN A 37 -12.20 -19.93 -3.01
C ASN A 37 -11.94 -20.41 -1.57
N PRO A 38 -12.83 -21.25 -1.01
CA PRO A 38 -12.76 -21.67 0.40
C PRO A 38 -11.47 -22.38 0.81
N ASP A 39 -10.81 -23.04 -0.15
CA ASP A 39 -9.57 -23.80 0.08
C ASP A 39 -8.33 -22.90 0.23
N TYR A 40 -8.45 -21.62 -0.11
CA TYR A 40 -7.34 -20.66 -0.10
C TYR A 40 -7.60 -19.57 0.95
N PRO A 41 -6.78 -19.49 2.02
CA PRO A 41 -6.96 -18.48 3.06
C PRO A 41 -6.86 -17.06 2.50
N VAL A 42 -7.88 -16.26 2.76
CA VAL A 42 -7.91 -14.82 2.46
C VAL A 42 -7.75 -14.04 3.75
N ARG A 43 -6.90 -13.02 3.76
CA ARG A 43 -6.82 -12.06 4.88
C ARG A 43 -6.55 -10.64 4.42
N VAL A 44 -6.88 -9.69 5.29
CA VAL A 44 -6.42 -8.30 5.16
C VAL A 44 -4.97 -8.24 5.62
N ALA A 45 -4.05 -7.95 4.70
CA ALA A 45 -2.64 -7.79 5.00
C ALA A 45 -2.33 -6.39 5.55
N LYS A 46 -2.93 -5.34 4.97
CA LYS A 46 -2.68 -3.95 5.37
C LYS A 46 -3.87 -3.06 5.00
N THR A 47 -4.16 -2.08 5.85
CA THR A 47 -4.98 -0.92 5.47
C THR A 47 -4.04 0.25 5.22
N GLY A 48 -4.10 0.82 4.02
CA GLY A 48 -3.32 1.98 3.63
C GLY A 48 -3.70 3.23 4.41
N GLU A 49 -2.84 4.25 4.34
CA GLU A 49 -3.12 5.57 4.91
C GLU A 49 -4.35 6.21 4.25
N GLU A 50 -5.00 7.11 4.97
CA GLU A 50 -6.14 7.84 4.43
C GLU A 50 -5.63 8.82 3.37
N TRP A 51 -6.27 8.80 2.22
CA TRP A 51 -6.06 9.74 1.15
C TRP A 51 -7.36 10.48 0.87
N TYR A 52 -7.25 11.64 0.24
CA TYR A 52 -8.40 12.38 -0.27
C TYR A 52 -8.28 12.63 -1.77
N ARG A 53 -9.42 12.88 -2.39
CA ARG A 53 -9.58 13.41 -3.75
C ARG A 53 -10.70 14.43 -3.76
N LEU A 54 -10.62 15.38 -4.68
CA LEU A 54 -11.75 16.26 -4.95
C LEU A 54 -12.97 15.44 -5.35
N GLY A 55 -14.12 15.82 -4.80
CA GLY A 55 -15.40 15.21 -5.10
C GLY A 55 -16.17 16.04 -6.13
N GLY A 56 -17.49 16.09 -5.94
CA GLY A 56 -18.37 16.94 -6.71
C GLY A 56 -18.87 18.16 -5.92
N ILE A 57 -20.04 18.65 -6.31
CA ILE A 57 -20.71 19.81 -5.72
C ILE A 57 -22.11 19.42 -5.28
N VAL A 58 -22.52 19.91 -4.11
CA VAL A 58 -23.87 19.78 -3.57
C VAL A 58 -24.43 21.13 -3.14
N ASP A 59 -25.74 21.22 -3.02
CA ASP A 59 -26.39 22.37 -2.38
C ASP A 59 -26.37 22.25 -0.83
N MET A 60 -26.86 23.29 -0.14
CA MET A 60 -26.97 23.30 1.33
C MET A 60 -27.89 22.21 1.91
N ALA A 61 -28.78 21.62 1.11
CA ALA A 61 -29.61 20.49 1.52
C ALA A 61 -28.93 19.14 1.25
N GLY A 62 -27.74 19.14 0.67
CA GLY A 62 -26.98 17.94 0.31
C GLY A 62 -27.38 17.31 -1.02
N ASN A 63 -28.22 17.97 -1.83
CA ASN A 63 -28.59 17.46 -3.15
C ASN A 63 -27.43 17.64 -4.12
N ARG A 64 -27.22 16.62 -4.95
CA ARG A 64 -26.14 16.60 -5.95
C ARG A 64 -26.38 17.63 -7.06
N ILE A 65 -25.43 18.55 -7.23
CA ILE A 65 -25.37 19.50 -8.36
C ILE A 65 -24.42 18.97 -9.45
N ALA A 66 -23.24 18.47 -9.06
CA ALA A 66 -22.27 17.89 -9.98
C ALA A 66 -21.47 16.77 -9.31
N ASN A 67 -21.05 15.77 -10.08
CA ASN A 67 -20.25 14.64 -9.57
C ASN A 67 -18.73 14.94 -9.53
N ASP A 68 -18.30 15.93 -10.31
CA ASP A 68 -16.90 16.32 -10.45
C ASP A 68 -16.80 17.85 -10.37
N LEU A 69 -16.04 18.32 -9.38
CA LEU A 69 -15.82 19.73 -9.10
C LEU A 69 -15.03 20.43 -10.21
N ILE A 70 -14.03 19.76 -10.78
CA ILE A 70 -13.17 20.33 -11.83
C ILE A 70 -14.00 20.50 -13.10
N GLU A 71 -14.66 19.43 -13.54
CA GLU A 71 -15.50 19.46 -14.76
C GLU A 71 -16.61 20.51 -14.65
N TRP A 72 -17.27 20.61 -13.50
CA TRP A 72 -18.29 21.62 -13.27
C TRP A 72 -17.69 23.04 -13.33
N THR A 73 -16.55 23.25 -12.68
CA THR A 73 -15.89 24.56 -12.65
C THR A 73 -15.51 25.02 -14.04
N GLU A 74 -14.87 24.16 -14.83
CA GLU A 74 -14.46 24.48 -16.21
C GLU A 74 -15.67 24.80 -17.09
N ARG A 75 -16.72 23.97 -17.03
CA ARG A 75 -17.95 24.19 -17.80
C ARG A 75 -18.64 25.50 -17.41
N THR A 76 -18.87 25.71 -16.11
CA THR A 76 -19.59 26.88 -15.62
C THR A 76 -18.76 28.16 -15.80
N TYR A 77 -17.43 28.09 -15.71
CA TYR A 77 -16.57 29.22 -16.07
C TYR A 77 -16.79 29.69 -17.52
N ILE A 78 -16.94 28.75 -18.46
CA ILE A 78 -17.25 29.08 -19.86
C ILE A 78 -18.65 29.69 -19.99
N GLU A 79 -19.65 29.12 -19.31
CA GLU A 79 -21.04 29.64 -19.28
C GLU A 79 -21.12 31.05 -18.69
N CYS A 80 -20.28 31.35 -17.70
CA CYS A 80 -20.10 32.67 -17.10
C CYS A 80 -19.30 33.65 -17.99
N GLY A 81 -19.06 33.30 -19.26
CA GLY A 81 -18.33 34.16 -20.20
C GLY A 81 -16.83 34.23 -19.93
N LYS A 82 -16.25 33.20 -19.30
CA LYS A 82 -14.85 33.18 -18.81
C LYS A 82 -14.55 34.33 -17.86
N ASN A 83 -15.52 34.66 -17.00
CA ASN A 83 -15.38 35.68 -15.97
C ASN A 83 -15.44 35.01 -14.59
N LEU A 84 -14.32 35.08 -13.86
CA LEU A 84 -14.19 34.46 -12.54
C LEU A 84 -15.14 35.09 -11.52
N GLN A 85 -15.34 36.42 -11.56
CA GLN A 85 -16.25 37.10 -10.64
C GLN A 85 -17.69 36.63 -10.84
N THR A 86 -18.13 36.50 -12.09
CA THR A 86 -19.46 35.96 -12.41
C THR A 86 -19.64 34.53 -11.91
N LEU A 87 -18.61 33.69 -12.02
CA LEU A 87 -18.61 32.32 -11.48
C LEU A 87 -18.69 32.33 -9.94
N ILE A 88 -17.92 33.19 -9.30
CA ILE A 88 -17.91 33.40 -7.85
C ILE A 88 -19.30 33.80 -7.36
N ASP A 89 -19.92 34.79 -8.00
CA ASP A 89 -21.24 35.29 -7.64
C ASP A 89 -22.30 34.19 -7.83
N HIS A 90 -22.26 33.46 -8.95
CA HIS A 90 -23.14 32.33 -9.23
C HIS A 90 -23.06 31.22 -8.16
N ALA A 91 -21.84 30.88 -7.73
CA ALA A 91 -21.61 29.88 -6.70
C ALA A 91 -22.06 30.35 -5.30
N ARG A 92 -21.82 31.62 -4.97
CA ARG A 92 -22.24 32.25 -3.70
C ARG A 92 -23.75 32.35 -3.56
N GLU A 93 -24.44 32.80 -4.62
CA GLU A 93 -25.90 32.93 -4.63
C GLU A 93 -26.60 31.59 -4.31
N GLN A 94 -26.05 30.49 -4.82
CA GLN A 94 -26.57 29.14 -4.61
C GLN A 94 -26.05 28.46 -3.34
N LYS A 95 -25.09 29.06 -2.65
CA LYS A 95 -24.41 28.49 -1.47
C LYS A 95 -23.91 27.08 -1.73
N LEU A 96 -23.22 26.90 -2.86
CA LEU A 96 -22.71 25.60 -3.27
C LEU A 96 -21.63 25.11 -2.31
N ILE A 97 -21.63 23.81 -2.04
CA ILE A 97 -20.68 23.12 -1.18
C ILE A 97 -19.82 22.22 -2.06
N ALA A 98 -18.50 22.36 -1.94
CA ALA A 98 -17.56 21.40 -2.47
C ALA A 98 -17.52 20.16 -1.57
N THR A 99 -17.44 19.00 -2.19
CA THR A 99 -17.33 17.72 -1.51
C THR A 99 -15.96 17.12 -1.75
N ARG A 100 -15.53 16.23 -0.86
CA ARG A 100 -14.30 15.45 -1.00
C ARG A 100 -14.59 13.97 -0.85
N GLN A 101 -13.83 13.15 -1.56
CA GLN A 101 -13.78 11.72 -1.34
C GLN A 101 -12.59 11.41 -0.45
N THR A 102 -12.83 10.84 0.73
CA THR A 102 -11.77 10.25 1.56
C THR A 102 -11.80 8.74 1.42
N GLY A 103 -10.65 8.09 1.60
CA GLY A 103 -10.61 6.64 1.57
C GLY A 103 -9.26 6.04 1.94
N ASN A 104 -9.27 4.73 2.07
CA ASN A 104 -8.09 3.91 2.33
C ASN A 104 -8.07 2.75 1.34
N THR A 105 -6.88 2.29 0.99
CA THR A 105 -6.71 1.05 0.21
C THR A 105 -6.60 -0.14 1.16
N LEU A 106 -7.50 -1.11 1.03
CA LEU A 106 -7.40 -2.40 1.71
C LEU A 106 -6.59 -3.35 0.83
N HIS A 107 -5.48 -3.85 1.37
CA HIS A 107 -4.63 -4.86 0.73
C HIS A 107 -5.01 -6.22 1.29
N PHE A 108 -5.66 -7.04 0.47
CA PHE A 108 -5.93 -8.44 0.77
C PHE A 108 -4.86 -9.32 0.14
N VAL A 109 -4.58 -10.44 0.80
CA VAL A 109 -3.71 -11.48 0.26
C VAL A 109 -4.40 -12.84 0.32
N ILE A 110 -4.11 -13.64 -0.69
CA ILE A 110 -4.58 -15.01 -0.83
C ILE A 110 -3.35 -15.88 -1.04
N GLN A 111 -3.05 -16.75 -0.07
CA GLN A 111 -1.89 -17.62 -0.16
C GLN A 111 -2.20 -18.79 -1.09
N THR A 112 -1.45 -18.93 -2.19
CA THR A 112 -1.69 -19.97 -3.22
C THR A 112 -0.69 -21.12 -3.18
N GLY A 113 0.41 -20.99 -2.45
CA GLY A 113 1.40 -22.04 -2.27
C GLY A 113 2.30 -21.82 -1.05
N CYS A 114 3.48 -22.45 -1.02
CA CYS A 114 4.41 -22.34 0.10
C CYS A 114 5.58 -21.38 -0.17
N LYS A 115 5.93 -21.14 -1.44
CA LYS A 115 7.01 -20.22 -1.79
C LYS A 115 6.60 -18.76 -1.56
N ALA A 116 7.60 -17.92 -1.41
CA ALA A 116 7.45 -16.51 -1.05
C ALA A 116 6.59 -15.72 -2.06
N GLU A 117 6.72 -16.01 -3.35
CA GLU A 117 5.96 -15.41 -4.46
C GLU A 117 4.58 -16.03 -4.71
N GLN A 118 4.26 -17.16 -4.06
CA GLN A 118 3.02 -17.91 -4.30
C GLN A 118 1.85 -17.34 -3.50
N PHE A 119 1.48 -16.11 -3.82
CA PHE A 119 0.29 -15.45 -3.31
C PHE A 119 -0.28 -14.46 -4.32
N ILE A 120 -1.56 -14.14 -4.15
CA ILE A 120 -2.28 -13.12 -4.92
C ILE A 120 -2.62 -11.97 -3.99
N GLN A 121 -2.33 -10.76 -4.44
CA GLN A 121 -2.74 -9.53 -3.77
C GLN A 121 -3.95 -8.91 -4.46
N ILE A 122 -4.90 -8.41 -3.68
CA ILE A 122 -6.07 -7.68 -4.17
C ILE A 122 -6.11 -6.34 -3.46
N ASP A 123 -6.16 -5.27 -4.24
CA ASP A 123 -6.33 -3.92 -3.71
C ASP A 123 -7.78 -3.47 -3.92
N ILE A 124 -8.43 -3.08 -2.82
CA ILE A 124 -9.81 -2.58 -2.81
C ILE A 124 -9.82 -1.25 -2.08
N ASP A 125 -10.28 -0.19 -2.73
CA ASP A 125 -10.44 1.11 -2.10
C ASP A 125 -11.76 1.12 -1.30
N LYS A 126 -11.71 1.52 -0.02
CA LYS A 126 -12.87 1.84 0.81
C LYS A 126 -13.00 3.36 0.85
N THR A 127 -14.00 3.90 0.17
CA THR A 127 -14.17 5.35 0.02
C THR A 127 -15.48 5.84 0.60
N ARG A 128 -15.49 7.10 1.02
CA ARG A 128 -16.70 7.83 1.42
C ARG A 128 -16.60 9.26 0.92
N GLU A 129 -17.72 9.82 0.51
CA GLU A 129 -17.82 11.22 0.15
C GLU A 129 -18.44 12.02 1.28
N MET A 130 -17.81 13.15 1.60
CA MET A 130 -18.21 14.06 2.67
C MET A 130 -18.24 15.49 2.14
N SER A 131 -19.07 16.34 2.73
CA SER A 131 -18.90 17.78 2.56
C SER A 131 -17.53 18.20 3.08
N ASP A 132 -16.94 19.18 2.40
CA ASP A 132 -15.59 19.67 2.70
C ASP A 132 -15.64 21.15 3.12
N ARG A 133 -16.14 22.00 2.21
CA ARG A 133 -16.16 23.46 2.36
C ARG A 133 -17.27 24.09 1.53
N LEU A 134 -17.61 25.33 1.84
CA LEU A 134 -18.30 26.18 0.87
C LEU A 134 -17.41 26.34 -0.37
N LEU A 135 -18.02 26.26 -1.55
CA LEU A 135 -17.30 26.38 -2.82
C LEU A 135 -16.63 27.76 -2.94
N VAL A 136 -17.28 28.79 -2.40
CA VAL A 136 -16.70 30.12 -2.25
C VAL A 136 -17.00 30.63 -0.84
N GLY A 137 -15.96 30.96 -0.08
CA GLY A 137 -16.09 31.54 1.25
C GLY A 137 -16.67 32.95 1.24
N GLU A 138 -17.23 33.39 2.37
CA GLU A 138 -17.79 34.74 2.50
C GLU A 138 -16.69 35.79 2.61
N HIS A 139 -15.59 35.45 3.29
CA HIS A 139 -14.55 36.42 3.67
C HIS A 139 -13.30 36.39 2.78
N ASN A 140 -13.04 35.27 2.10
CA ASN A 140 -11.88 35.12 1.22
C ASN A 140 -12.30 34.51 -0.12
N PRO A 141 -12.67 35.34 -1.13
CA PRO A 141 -12.95 34.84 -2.47
C PRO A 141 -11.66 34.31 -3.12
N PRO A 142 -11.75 33.28 -3.98
CA PRO A 142 -10.60 32.77 -4.71
C PRO A 142 -10.10 33.79 -5.74
N GLU A 143 -8.78 33.86 -5.91
CA GLU A 143 -8.10 34.78 -6.84
C GLU A 143 -8.03 34.21 -8.27
N ASP A 144 -8.05 32.88 -8.41
CA ASP A 144 -8.04 32.19 -9.69
C ASP A 144 -8.87 30.89 -9.68
N LEU A 145 -8.88 30.16 -10.81
CA LEU A 145 -9.61 28.89 -10.93
C LEU A 145 -8.97 27.77 -10.13
N GLU A 146 -7.66 27.79 -9.90
CA GLU A 146 -6.99 26.76 -9.10
C GLU A 146 -7.41 26.89 -7.64
N GLU A 147 -7.41 28.11 -7.10
CA GLU A 147 -7.88 28.39 -5.74
C GLU A 147 -9.39 28.15 -5.59
N PHE A 148 -10.19 28.39 -6.64
CA PHE A 148 -11.61 28.03 -6.64
C PHE A 148 -11.81 26.51 -6.49
N ILE A 149 -10.99 25.71 -7.17
CA ILE A 149 -11.08 24.24 -7.20
C ILE A 149 -10.49 23.59 -5.94
N ASP A 150 -9.32 24.01 -5.49
CA ASP A 150 -8.61 23.43 -4.34
C ASP A 150 -7.84 24.52 -3.56
N PRO A 151 -8.55 25.32 -2.73
CA PRO A 151 -7.94 26.40 -1.97
C PRO A 151 -6.98 25.84 -0.91
N LEU A 152 -5.83 26.49 -0.75
CA LEU A 152 -4.84 26.10 0.27
C LEU A 152 -5.38 26.23 1.70
N ILE A 153 -6.23 27.24 1.94
CA ILE A 153 -6.84 27.53 3.24
C ILE A 153 -8.36 27.64 3.05
N PRO A 154 -9.08 26.50 3.03
CA PRO A 154 -10.52 26.51 2.87
C PRO A 154 -11.23 27.05 4.12
N GLU A 155 -12.33 27.76 3.91
CA GLU A 155 -13.26 28.10 4.99
C GLU A 155 -13.98 26.81 5.45
N SER A 156 -13.65 26.37 6.66
CA SER A 156 -14.13 25.09 7.20
C SER A 156 -15.61 25.17 7.54
N MET A 157 -16.36 24.13 7.17
CA MET A 157 -17.75 23.97 7.55
C MET A 157 -17.95 22.70 8.39
N GLU A 158 -19.11 22.57 9.03
CA GLU A 158 -19.48 21.30 9.67
C GLU A 158 -19.61 20.21 8.61
N THR A 159 -18.78 19.17 8.72
CA THR A 159 -18.74 18.09 7.73
C THR A 159 -19.86 17.09 7.96
N PHE A 160 -20.51 16.66 6.88
CA PHE A 160 -21.54 15.63 6.88
C PHE A 160 -21.32 14.65 5.73
N CYS A 161 -21.83 13.43 5.88
CA CYS A 161 -21.70 12.40 4.85
C CYS A 161 -22.69 12.65 3.71
N ILE A 162 -22.21 12.68 2.47
CA ILE A 162 -23.08 12.79 1.29
C ILE A 162 -23.74 11.44 0.97
N GLY A 163 -23.08 10.35 1.33
CA GLY A 163 -23.61 9.01 1.12
C GLY A 163 -22.91 7.96 1.97
N ALA A 164 -23.35 6.71 1.80
CA ALA A 164 -22.70 5.57 2.43
C ALA A 164 -21.29 5.35 1.87
N ALA A 165 -20.41 4.78 2.70
CA ALA A 165 -19.13 4.30 2.21
C ALA A 165 -19.35 3.22 1.13
N ARG A 166 -18.36 3.06 0.24
CA ARG A 166 -18.38 2.05 -0.83
C ARG A 166 -17.01 1.38 -0.97
N TYR A 167 -17.02 0.11 -1.38
CA TYR A 167 -15.83 -0.56 -1.85
C TYR A 167 -15.70 -0.42 -3.37
N SER A 168 -14.49 -0.18 -3.85
CA SER A 168 -14.15 -0.17 -5.28
C SER A 168 -12.97 -1.10 -5.53
N TYR A 169 -13.17 -2.09 -6.40
CA TYR A 169 -12.09 -2.98 -6.83
C TYR A 169 -11.08 -2.18 -7.67
N ARG A 170 -9.79 -2.29 -7.32
CA ARG A 170 -8.72 -1.54 -8.00
C ARG A 170 -7.86 -2.45 -8.86
N ARG A 171 -7.32 -3.53 -8.28
CA ARG A 171 -6.49 -4.50 -9.01
C ARG A 171 -6.37 -5.83 -8.29
N LYS A 172 -5.96 -6.83 -9.05
CA LYS A 172 -5.49 -8.14 -8.61
C LYS A 172 -4.08 -8.34 -9.18
N THR A 173 -3.14 -8.77 -8.36
CA THR A 173 -1.76 -9.06 -8.74
C THR A 173 -1.43 -10.49 -8.32
N ASP A 174 -1.20 -11.36 -9.30
CA ASP A 174 -0.56 -12.65 -9.06
C ASP A 174 0.94 -12.41 -8.98
N VAL A 175 1.54 -12.59 -7.80
CA VAL A 175 2.90 -12.11 -7.56
C VAL A 175 3.92 -12.93 -8.34
N ALA A 176 3.74 -14.24 -8.46
CA ALA A 176 4.63 -15.08 -9.27
C ALA A 176 4.61 -14.65 -10.74
N ILE A 177 3.42 -14.55 -11.34
CA ILE A 177 3.28 -14.13 -12.76
C ILE A 177 3.78 -12.71 -12.97
N PHE A 178 3.50 -11.81 -12.02
CA PHE A 178 3.89 -10.41 -12.13
C PHE A 178 5.41 -10.24 -12.04
N MET A 179 6.07 -10.97 -11.14
CA MET A 179 7.54 -10.95 -11.04
C MET A 179 8.20 -11.54 -12.28
N ASP A 180 7.67 -12.66 -12.82
CA ASP A 180 8.13 -13.23 -14.08
C ASP A 180 8.06 -12.22 -15.23
N GLU A 181 7.00 -11.40 -15.28
CA GLU A 181 6.86 -10.37 -16.30
C GLU A 181 7.83 -9.20 -16.10
N ILE A 182 7.97 -8.70 -14.86
CA ILE A 182 8.92 -7.63 -14.54
C ILE A 182 10.34 -8.05 -14.92
N ASN A 183 10.76 -9.25 -14.54
CA ASN A 183 12.12 -9.75 -14.77
C ASN A 183 12.51 -9.82 -16.25
N LYS A 184 11.56 -9.92 -17.20
CA LYS A 184 11.87 -9.89 -18.65
C LYS A 184 12.47 -8.56 -19.11
N TYR A 185 12.19 -7.47 -18.39
CA TYR A 185 12.59 -6.11 -18.77
C TYR A 185 13.77 -5.58 -17.95
N HIS A 186 14.30 -6.38 -17.00
CA HIS A 186 15.47 -6.03 -16.21
C HIS A 186 16.71 -6.80 -16.68
N LEU A 187 17.81 -6.07 -16.91
CA LEU A 187 19.11 -6.65 -17.29
C LEU A 187 19.79 -7.40 -16.13
N GLU A 188 19.55 -6.93 -14.91
CA GLU A 188 20.04 -7.50 -13.66
C GLU A 188 18.86 -8.00 -12.84
N GLU A 189 19.13 -8.85 -11.85
CA GLU A 189 18.09 -9.35 -10.94
C GLU A 189 17.37 -8.20 -10.24
N HIS A 190 16.04 -8.17 -10.34
CA HIS A 190 15.26 -7.14 -9.69
C HIS A 190 15.38 -7.22 -8.16
N PRO A 191 15.56 -6.12 -7.41
CA PRO A 191 15.73 -6.18 -5.95
C PRO A 191 14.60 -6.91 -5.19
N VAL A 192 13.36 -6.80 -5.67
CA VAL A 192 12.23 -7.57 -5.10
C VAL A 192 12.30 -9.06 -5.45
N GLN A 193 12.78 -9.42 -6.66
CA GLN A 193 13.00 -10.82 -7.03
C GLN A 193 14.06 -11.44 -6.11
N ARG A 194 15.19 -10.74 -5.95
CA ARG A 194 16.24 -11.15 -5.03
C ARG A 194 15.74 -11.32 -3.59
N PHE A 195 14.88 -10.40 -3.11
CA PHE A 195 14.28 -10.51 -1.78
C PHE A 195 13.46 -11.80 -1.64
N ILE A 196 12.65 -12.13 -2.65
CA ILE A 196 11.83 -13.35 -2.72
C ILE A 196 12.73 -14.59 -2.71
N ASP A 197 13.82 -14.57 -3.48
CA ASP A 197 14.75 -15.70 -3.59
C ASP A 197 15.57 -15.90 -2.30
N ASP A 198 16.03 -14.81 -1.69
CA ASP A 198 16.67 -14.82 -0.37
C ASP A 198 15.70 -15.34 0.71
N TRP A 199 14.42 -14.97 0.67
CA TRP A 199 13.40 -15.54 1.55
C TRP A 199 13.29 -17.05 1.36
N ASN A 200 13.09 -17.49 0.11
CA ASN A 200 12.88 -18.90 -0.23
C ASN A 200 14.05 -19.81 0.18
N ARG A 201 15.29 -19.32 0.11
CA ARG A 201 16.48 -20.11 0.48
C ARG A 201 16.89 -19.98 1.95
N SER A 202 16.34 -19.02 2.69
CA SER A 202 16.65 -18.81 4.11
C SER A 202 15.86 -19.71 5.08
N SER A 203 16.12 -19.56 6.37
CA SER A 203 15.33 -20.18 7.45
C SER A 203 13.91 -19.60 7.57
N ALA A 204 13.63 -18.42 7.01
CA ALA A 204 12.33 -17.77 7.09
C ALA A 204 11.22 -18.62 6.45
N LEU A 205 11.46 -19.16 5.26
CA LEU A 205 10.51 -20.02 4.54
C LEU A 205 10.02 -21.23 5.36
N GLN A 206 10.86 -21.75 6.27
CA GLN A 206 10.51 -22.94 7.06
C GLN A 206 9.49 -22.65 8.17
N LYS A 207 9.32 -21.38 8.55
CA LYS A 207 8.56 -20.98 9.74
C LYS A 207 7.54 -19.89 9.48
N ALA A 208 7.62 -19.18 8.34
CA ALA A 208 6.73 -18.10 8.00
C ALA A 208 6.40 -18.05 6.52
N VAL A 209 5.25 -17.45 6.24
CA VAL A 209 4.78 -17.12 4.90
C VAL A 209 5.12 -15.65 4.63
N LEU A 210 5.77 -15.37 3.50
CA LEU A 210 6.20 -14.00 3.16
C LEU A 210 5.05 -13.00 3.28
N SER A 211 3.89 -13.37 2.73
CA SER A 211 2.73 -12.48 2.62
C SER A 211 2.18 -12.02 3.98
N ASP A 212 2.52 -12.70 5.09
CA ASP A 212 2.06 -12.38 6.45
C ASP A 212 2.62 -11.03 6.90
N ASP A 213 3.89 -10.78 6.59
CA ASP A 213 4.62 -9.58 7.01
C ASP A 213 4.95 -8.63 5.86
N TRP A 214 4.88 -9.11 4.61
CA TRP A 214 5.36 -8.38 3.45
C TRP A 214 4.39 -8.47 2.29
N ILE A 215 4.12 -7.34 1.64
CA ILE A 215 3.33 -7.27 0.40
C ILE A 215 4.11 -6.59 -0.69
N VAL A 216 3.66 -6.74 -1.94
CA VAL A 216 4.25 -6.05 -3.08
C VAL A 216 3.39 -4.85 -3.50
N ARG A 217 4.03 -3.73 -3.79
CA ARG A 217 3.36 -2.55 -4.32
C ARG A 217 3.95 -2.20 -5.68
N PRO A 218 3.25 -2.53 -6.77
CA PRO A 218 3.56 -1.96 -8.07
C PRO A 218 3.29 -0.46 -8.06
N PHE A 219 4.22 0.32 -8.60
CA PHE A 219 4.12 1.77 -8.79
C PHE A 219 4.63 2.15 -10.18
N ARG A 220 4.20 3.31 -10.67
CA ARG A 220 4.70 3.86 -11.93
C ARG A 220 5.83 4.82 -11.63
N HIS A 221 6.91 4.71 -12.39
CA HIS A 221 8.04 5.62 -12.34
C HIS A 221 8.30 6.14 -13.75
N THR A 222 8.56 7.44 -13.86
CA THR A 222 8.94 8.06 -15.13
C THR A 222 10.45 7.98 -15.25
N GLY A 223 10.93 7.23 -16.24
CA GLY A 223 12.35 7.07 -16.50
C GLY A 223 13.01 8.36 -17.01
N ARG A 224 14.33 8.32 -17.17
CA ARG A 224 15.14 9.51 -17.51
C ARG A 224 14.82 10.09 -18.90
N PHE A 225 14.19 9.31 -19.77
CA PHE A 225 13.79 9.72 -21.12
C PHE A 225 12.27 9.92 -21.25
N GLY A 226 11.56 10.04 -20.12
CA GLY A 226 10.10 10.24 -20.08
C GLY A 226 9.29 8.95 -20.27
N GLU A 227 9.94 7.80 -20.38
CA GLU A 227 9.29 6.51 -20.50
C GLU A 227 8.55 6.13 -19.22
N GLN A 228 7.32 5.62 -19.34
CA GLN A 228 6.56 5.12 -18.20
C GLN A 228 6.96 3.67 -17.93
N GLN A 229 7.66 3.45 -16.81
CA GLN A 229 8.04 2.11 -16.36
C GLN A 229 7.20 1.70 -15.15
N ILE A 230 6.73 0.46 -15.16
CA ILE A 230 6.14 -0.15 -13.98
C ILE A 230 7.28 -0.78 -13.19
N ASN A 231 7.38 -0.41 -11.93
CA ASN A 231 8.32 -0.99 -10.99
C ASN A 231 7.54 -1.51 -9.76
N ILE A 232 8.21 -2.27 -8.90
CA ILE A 232 7.63 -2.92 -7.74
C ILE A 232 8.53 -2.71 -6.54
N GLU A 233 7.91 -2.42 -5.40
CA GLU A 233 8.59 -2.43 -4.12
C GLU A 233 7.96 -3.46 -3.18
N ILE A 234 8.75 -3.98 -2.26
CA ILE A 234 8.25 -4.78 -1.15
C ILE A 234 8.04 -3.89 0.09
N ILE A 235 6.89 -4.06 0.74
CA ILE A 235 6.42 -3.23 1.86
C ILE A 235 6.14 -4.13 3.06
N ASN A 236 6.66 -3.74 4.22
CA ASN A 236 6.28 -4.35 5.49
C ASN A 236 4.84 -3.95 5.90
N THR A 237 4.02 -4.92 6.25
CA THR A 237 2.63 -4.72 6.65
C THR A 237 2.47 -4.43 8.14
N GLN A 238 3.43 -4.82 8.98
CA GLN A 238 3.39 -4.63 10.42
C GLN A 238 3.44 -3.13 10.76
N GLN A 239 2.46 -2.67 11.53
CA GLN A 239 2.37 -1.28 12.00
C GLN A 239 2.26 -1.16 13.52
N LYS A 240 1.67 -2.16 14.19
CA LYS A 240 1.34 -2.07 15.62
C LYS A 240 2.42 -2.65 16.54
N ASN A 241 3.06 -3.74 16.14
CA ASN A 241 4.03 -4.47 16.95
C ASN A 241 5.38 -4.54 16.24
N MET A 242 5.99 -3.38 15.98
CA MET A 242 7.28 -3.33 15.31
C MET A 242 8.39 -3.91 16.20
N PRO A 243 9.17 -4.90 15.73
CA PRO A 243 10.29 -5.45 16.47
C PRO A 243 11.31 -4.37 16.82
N GLN A 244 11.89 -4.46 18.02
CA GLN A 244 12.87 -3.50 18.49
C GLN A 244 14.27 -4.09 18.44
N MET A 245 15.17 -3.39 17.75
CA MET A 245 16.58 -3.75 17.72
C MET A 245 17.32 -3.08 18.88
N GLY A 246 17.99 -3.87 19.71
CA GLY A 246 18.88 -3.36 20.74
C GLY A 246 20.18 -2.78 20.17
N ASN A 247 20.94 -2.05 20.99
CA ASN A 247 22.25 -1.53 20.58
C ASN A 247 23.25 -2.69 20.33
N LEU A 248 23.80 -2.75 19.13
CA LEU A 248 24.72 -3.79 18.65
C LEU A 248 26.20 -3.44 18.86
N ASN A 249 26.52 -2.19 19.20
CA ASN A 249 27.90 -1.70 19.25
C ASN A 249 28.75 -2.53 20.22
N GLY A 250 29.85 -3.07 19.71
CA GLY A 250 30.81 -3.87 20.48
C GLY A 250 30.34 -5.26 20.88
N LYS A 251 29.11 -5.69 20.54
CA LYS A 251 28.61 -7.03 20.85
C LYS A 251 29.12 -8.06 19.84
N LYS A 252 29.46 -9.24 20.34
CA LYS A 252 29.94 -10.40 19.55
C LYS A 252 29.45 -11.72 20.14
N GLY A 253 29.52 -12.78 19.33
CA GLY A 253 29.19 -14.15 19.70
C GLY A 253 27.80 -14.27 20.32
N VAL A 254 27.74 -14.90 21.50
CA VAL A 254 26.47 -15.15 22.23
C VAL A 254 25.67 -13.86 22.48
N SER A 255 26.35 -12.74 22.77
CA SER A 255 25.67 -11.47 23.05
C SER A 255 24.98 -10.88 21.81
N LEU A 256 25.60 -11.06 20.64
CA LEU A 256 25.04 -10.65 19.35
C LEU A 256 23.90 -11.59 18.95
N HIS A 257 24.13 -12.91 19.03
CA HIS A 257 23.12 -13.93 18.78
C HIS A 257 21.83 -13.69 19.59
N ASN A 258 21.94 -13.43 20.90
CA ASN A 258 20.80 -13.17 21.77
C ASN A 258 19.97 -11.95 21.35
N LEU A 259 20.59 -10.91 20.80
CA LEU A 259 19.86 -9.75 20.28
C LEU A 259 19.08 -10.11 19.02
N LEU A 260 19.73 -10.80 18.08
CA LEU A 260 19.11 -11.23 16.82
C LEU A 260 17.94 -12.18 17.09
N SER A 261 18.13 -13.18 17.96
CA SER A 261 17.07 -14.13 18.32
C SER A 261 15.90 -13.47 19.06
N ARG A 262 16.15 -12.40 19.84
CA ARG A 262 15.08 -11.60 20.42
C ARG A 262 14.30 -10.83 19.36
N PHE A 263 15.00 -10.21 18.40
CA PHE A 263 14.36 -9.52 17.29
C PHE A 263 13.51 -10.49 16.46
N ASP A 264 14.08 -11.62 16.07
CA ASP A 264 13.41 -12.67 15.29
C ASP A 264 12.16 -13.20 16.00
N ARG A 265 12.25 -13.40 17.33
CA ARG A 265 11.09 -13.81 18.13
C ARG A 265 9.98 -12.75 18.15
N GLN A 266 10.35 -11.46 18.20
CA GLN A 266 9.37 -10.37 18.14
C GLN A 266 8.75 -10.24 16.74
N ALA A 267 9.54 -10.47 15.69
CA ALA A 267 9.07 -10.48 14.31
C ALA A 267 8.22 -11.71 13.97
N GLY A 268 8.40 -12.82 14.70
CA GLY A 268 7.62 -14.04 14.55
C GLY A 268 8.29 -15.14 13.71
N TYR A 269 9.49 -14.90 13.17
CA TYR A 269 10.19 -15.85 12.32
C TYR A 269 11.72 -15.72 12.42
N PRO A 270 12.48 -16.82 12.21
CA PRO A 270 13.94 -16.77 12.26
C PRO A 270 14.49 -15.95 11.10
N PHE A 271 15.65 -15.33 11.32
CA PHE A 271 16.34 -14.53 10.31
C PHE A 271 15.56 -13.28 9.85
N ALA A 272 14.53 -12.86 10.60
CA ALA A 272 13.75 -11.67 10.30
C ALA A 272 14.60 -10.40 10.31
N TRP A 273 15.56 -10.29 11.23
CA TRP A 273 16.45 -9.13 11.31
C TRP A 273 17.12 -8.80 9.97
N PHE A 274 17.43 -9.81 9.14
CA PHE A 274 18.03 -9.63 7.82
C PHE A 274 17.07 -8.92 6.86
N PHE A 275 15.82 -9.38 6.75
CA PHE A 275 14.82 -8.78 5.85
C PHE A 275 14.42 -7.36 6.30
N TYR A 276 14.36 -7.12 7.60
CA TYR A 276 14.17 -5.77 8.15
C TYR A 276 15.39 -4.87 7.92
N MET A 277 16.60 -5.44 7.89
CA MET A 277 17.83 -4.72 7.55
C MET A 277 17.85 -4.29 6.10
N VAL A 278 17.49 -5.19 5.18
CA VAL A 278 17.42 -4.90 3.73
C VAL A 278 16.51 -3.70 3.43
N LYS A 279 15.44 -3.52 4.21
CA LYS A 279 14.52 -2.37 4.07
C LYS A 279 14.91 -1.13 4.88
N GLY A 280 15.97 -1.18 5.68
CA GLY A 280 16.67 -0.02 6.24
C GLY A 280 15.96 0.76 7.35
N LYS A 281 14.78 0.32 7.84
CA LYS A 281 14.01 1.08 8.85
C LYS A 281 14.28 0.69 10.29
N LEU A 282 14.40 -0.60 10.59
CA LEU A 282 14.52 -1.10 11.98
C LEU A 282 15.87 -1.69 12.32
N VAL A 283 16.58 -2.19 11.32
CA VAL A 283 17.90 -2.81 11.48
C VAL A 283 18.84 -2.12 10.50
N THR A 284 20.01 -1.71 10.98
CA THR A 284 21.00 -1.02 10.15
C THR A 284 21.89 -2.02 9.42
N SER A 285 22.41 -1.66 8.25
CA SER A 285 23.36 -2.49 7.48
C SER A 285 24.62 -2.84 8.27
N HIS A 286 25.04 -1.99 9.21
CA HIS A 286 26.14 -2.29 10.13
C HIS A 286 25.92 -3.59 10.92
N SER A 287 24.67 -3.90 11.25
CA SER A 287 24.27 -5.14 11.93
C SER A 287 24.67 -6.36 11.11
N GLY A 288 24.34 -6.38 9.80
CA GLY A 288 24.69 -7.48 8.91
C GLY A 288 26.20 -7.66 8.75
N VAL A 289 26.95 -6.56 8.65
CA VAL A 289 28.43 -6.63 8.59
C VAL A 289 29.02 -7.18 9.89
N ALA A 290 28.48 -6.79 11.05
CA ALA A 290 28.92 -7.31 12.34
C ALA A 290 28.63 -8.81 12.46
N VAL A 291 27.44 -9.25 12.07
CA VAL A 291 27.06 -10.67 12.03
C VAL A 291 27.98 -11.46 11.09
N PHE A 292 28.24 -10.93 9.89
CA PHE A 292 29.10 -11.60 8.91
C PHE A 292 30.53 -11.79 9.42
N LYS A 293 31.09 -10.79 10.11
CA LYS A 293 32.41 -10.89 10.75
C LYS A 293 32.44 -11.97 11.84
N ASP A 294 31.39 -12.05 12.65
CA ASP A 294 31.30 -13.06 13.71
C ASP A 294 31.22 -14.48 13.13
N VAL A 295 30.34 -14.71 12.15
CA VAL A 295 30.14 -16.05 11.56
C VAL A 295 31.25 -16.49 10.60
N SER A 296 32.06 -15.55 10.11
CA SER A 296 33.29 -15.84 9.37
C SER A 296 34.49 -16.14 10.29
N GLY A 297 34.38 -15.82 11.58
CA GLY A 297 35.35 -16.16 12.60
C GLY A 297 34.99 -17.49 13.30
N ASP A 298 35.16 -17.52 14.62
CA ASP A 298 34.99 -18.75 15.41
C ASP A 298 33.55 -18.97 15.91
N PHE A 299 32.60 -18.09 15.58
CA PHE A 299 31.23 -18.18 16.08
C PHE A 299 30.29 -18.86 15.10
N SER A 300 29.69 -19.97 15.51
CA SER A 300 28.64 -20.66 14.74
C SER A 300 27.30 -20.59 15.47
N TYR A 301 26.45 -19.63 15.07
CA TYR A 301 25.11 -19.45 15.64
C TYR A 301 24.02 -19.20 14.59
N LEU A 302 24.37 -19.13 13.30
CA LEU A 302 23.43 -19.07 12.19
C LEU A 302 23.47 -20.38 11.40
N PRO A 303 22.32 -20.87 10.91
CA PRO A 303 22.28 -21.96 9.94
C PRO A 303 23.06 -21.65 8.66
N GLU A 304 23.64 -22.65 8.02
CA GLU A 304 24.45 -22.49 6.78
C GLU A 304 23.70 -21.76 5.67
N ARG A 305 22.40 -22.00 5.53
CA ARG A 305 21.53 -21.33 4.55
C ARG A 305 21.44 -19.82 4.75
N ASP A 306 21.38 -19.38 6.01
CA ASP A 306 21.27 -17.96 6.36
C ASP A 306 22.63 -17.28 6.20
N ILE A 307 23.71 -18.01 6.50
CA ILE A 307 25.08 -17.57 6.22
C ILE A 307 25.29 -17.37 4.72
N ALA A 308 24.78 -18.27 3.87
CA ALA A 308 24.87 -18.13 2.41
C ALA A 308 24.16 -16.86 1.92
N VAL A 309 22.93 -16.60 2.39
CA VAL A 309 22.19 -15.36 2.08
C VAL A 309 22.97 -14.13 2.53
N LEU A 310 23.47 -14.13 3.77
CA LEU A 310 24.24 -13.02 4.31
C LEU A 310 25.54 -12.76 3.54
N LYS A 311 26.23 -13.82 3.13
CA LYS A 311 27.47 -13.74 2.34
C LYS A 311 27.21 -13.11 0.97
N ASP A 312 26.15 -13.53 0.29
CA ASP A 312 25.77 -12.95 -1.01
C ASP A 312 25.37 -11.49 -0.87
N TRP A 313 24.69 -11.12 0.22
CA TRP A 313 24.41 -9.73 0.55
C TRP A 313 25.67 -8.90 0.79
N VAL A 314 26.69 -9.41 1.49
CA VAL A 314 27.96 -8.68 1.68
C VAL A 314 28.70 -8.49 0.35
N ASN A 315 28.68 -9.50 -0.52
CA ASN A 315 29.34 -9.43 -1.83
C ASN A 315 28.64 -8.47 -2.80
N SER A 316 27.32 -8.44 -2.77
CA SER A 316 26.49 -7.58 -3.58
C SER A 316 25.35 -7.03 -2.70
N PRO A 317 25.50 -5.87 -2.06
CA PRO A 317 24.42 -5.31 -1.23
C PRO A 317 23.19 -4.97 -2.07
N TYR A 318 22.00 -4.94 -1.45
CA TYR A 318 20.81 -4.39 -2.12
C TYR A 318 21.05 -2.93 -2.50
N SER A 319 20.80 -2.58 -3.76
CA SER A 319 20.72 -1.18 -4.19
C SER A 319 19.46 -0.56 -3.58
N VAL A 320 19.65 0.51 -2.81
CA VAL A 320 18.55 1.31 -2.20
C VAL A 320 18.12 2.40 -3.17
#